data_AF-A0A940MWJ6-F1
#
_entry.id   AF-A0A940MWJ6-F1
#
_cell.length_a   1.000
_cell.length_b   1.000
_cell.length_c   1.000
_cell.angle_alpha   90.00
_cell.angle_beta   90.00
_cell.angle_gamma   90.00
#
_symmetry.space_group_name_H-M   'P 1'
#
loop_
_entity.id
_entity.type
_entity.pdbx_description
1 polymer ?
#
loop_
_entity_poly.entity_id
_entity_poly.type
_entity_poly.pdbx_seq_one_letter_code
_entity_poly.pdbx_strand_id
1 'polypeptide(L)' 'MTDAQRAYESRRAAKAGMSLDKWLAAKEKEREEERRAAAGAAAARSAATEPAKKPNLFRRLLDRAQQPLKGS' A
#
# COMPACT_ATOMS: atom_id res chain seq x y z
N MET A 1 -3.84 -5.98 23.29
CA MET A 1 -2.59 -5.24 23.60
C MET A 1 -1.82 -6.06 24.61
N THR A 2 -0.55 -6.36 24.36
CA THR A 2 0.33 -7.03 25.33
C THR A 2 0.99 -5.99 26.26
N ASP A 3 1.56 -6.40 27.40
CA ASP A 3 2.21 -5.46 28.32
C ASP A 3 3.43 -4.77 27.70
N ALA A 4 4.21 -5.50 26.90
CA ALA A 4 5.31 -4.92 26.13
C ALA A 4 4.82 -3.84 25.15
N GLN A 5 3.67 -4.06 24.52
CA GLN A 5 3.05 -3.10 23.62
C GLN A 5 2.51 -1.87 24.37
N ARG A 6 1.94 -2.08 25.56
CA ARG A 6 1.50 -0.98 26.43
C ARG A 6 2.68 -0.09 26.84
N ALA A 7 3.80 -0.68 27.24
CA ALA A 7 5.01 0.08 27.57
C ALA A 7 5.56 0.87 26.36
N TYR A 8 5.54 0.27 25.17
CA TYR A 8 5.93 0.94 23.94
C TYR A 8 5.06 2.16 23.63
N GLU A 9 3.73 2.01 23.71
CA GLU A 9 2.79 3.10 23.46
C GLU A 9 2.85 4.17 24.57
N SER A 10 3.10 3.80 25.83
CA SER A 10 3.31 4.77 26.92
C SER A 10 4.51 5.69 26.67
N ARG A 11 5.61 5.16 26.12
CA ARG A 11 6.79 5.98 25.75
C ARG A 11 6.45 6.97 24.63
N ARG A 12 5.57 6.60 23.71
CA ARG A 12 5.12 7.46 22.61
C ARG A 12 4.14 8.52 23.09
N ALA A 13 3.20 8.14 23.96
CA ALA A 13 2.29 9.04 24.63
C ALA A 13 3.06 10.12 25.42
N ALA A 14 4.07 9.70 26.21
CA ALA A 14 4.97 10.61 26.91
C ALA A 14 5.75 11.53 25.96
N LYS A 15 6.26 11.02 24.84
CA LYS A 15 6.93 11.83 23.80
C LYS A 15 5.98 12.88 23.19
N ALA A 16 4.71 12.55 23.05
CA ALA A 16 3.68 13.46 22.55
C ALA A 16 3.08 14.35 23.65
N GLY A 17 3.58 14.26 24.89
CA GLY A 17 3.12 15.07 26.02
C GLY A 17 1.69 14.75 26.47
N MET A 18 1.20 13.53 26.25
CA MET A 18 -0.16 13.12 26.59
C MET A 18 -0.21 11.80 27.36
N SER A 19 -1.35 11.52 28.01
CA SER A 19 -1.59 10.24 28.68
C SER A 19 -1.74 9.10 27.68
N LEU A 20 -1.46 7.87 28.13
CA LEU A 20 -1.59 6.67 27.30
C LEU A 20 -3.01 6.53 26.73
N ASP A 21 -4.05 6.74 27.54
CA ASP A 21 -5.43 6.61 27.08
C ASP A 21 -5.77 7.61 25.98
N LYS A 22 -5.31 8.86 26.11
CA LYS A 22 -5.50 9.91 25.09
C LYS A 22 -4.74 9.59 23.81
N TRP A 23 -3.54 9.04 23.94
CA TRP A 23 -2.72 8.59 22.81
C TRP A 23 -3.38 7.44 22.04
N LEU A 24 -3.91 6.43 22.75
CA LEU A 24 -4.62 5.32 22.12
C LEU A 24 -5.92 5.77 21.44
N ALA A 25 -6.68 6.68 22.06
CA ALA A 25 -7.88 7.25 21.46
C ALA A 25 -7.58 8.07 20.20
N ALA A 26 -6.51 8.87 20.20
CA ALA A 26 -6.08 9.63 19.03
C ALA A 26 -5.67 8.69 17.87
N LYS A 27 -4.97 7.60 18.18
CA LYS A 27 -4.53 6.61 17.19
C LYS A 27 -5.70 5.82 16.59
N GLU A 28 -6.70 5.49 17.39
CA GLU A 28 -7.91 4.83 16.86
C GLU A 28 -8.68 5.75 15.91
N LYS A 29 -8.77 7.05 16.24
CA LYS A 29 -9.35 8.06 15.36
C LYS A 29 -8.56 8.21 14.06
N GLU A 30 -7.23 8.28 14.14
CA GLU A 30 -6.34 8.33 12.96
C GLU A 30 -6.51 7.08 12.10
N ARG A 31 -6.61 5.89 12.71
CA ARG A 31 -6.83 4.63 11.98
C ARG A 31 -8.20 4.60 11.28
N GLU A 32 -9.24 5.16 11.90
CA GLU A 32 -10.55 5.28 11.26
C GLU A 32 -10.51 6.25 10.08
N GLU A 33 -9.85 7.39 10.24
CA GLU A 33 -9.63 8.37 9.16
C GLU A 33 -8.77 7.78 8.03
N GLU A 34 -7.72 7.02 8.35
CA GLU A 34 -6.88 6.31 7.39
C GLU A 34 -7.67 5.21 6.68
N ARG A 35 -8.57 4.47 7.36
CA ARG A 35 -9.45 3.50 6.69
C ARG A 35 -10.41 4.17 5.71
N ARG A 36 -10.94 5.35 6.05
CA ARG A 36 -11.78 6.14 5.14
C ARG A 36 -10.98 6.69 3.96
N ALA A 37 -9.75 7.14 4.20
CA ALA A 37 -8.86 7.66 3.15
C ALA A 37 -8.30 6.54 2.24
N ALA A 38 -7.96 5.37 2.80
CA ALA A 38 -7.43 4.22 2.07
C ALA A 38 -8.48 3.62 1.13
N ALA A 39 -9.77 3.64 1.48
CA ALA A 39 -10.84 3.24 0.58
C ALA A 39 -10.92 4.15 -0.67
N GLY A 40 -10.70 5.46 -0.51
CA GLY A 40 -10.62 6.41 -1.63
C GLY A 40 -9.34 6.26 -2.46
N ALA A 41 -8.20 6.03 -1.80
CA ALA A 41 -6.90 5.88 -2.47
C ALA A 41 -6.77 4.57 -3.25
N ALA A 42 -7.39 3.48 -2.79
CA ALA A 42 -7.42 2.21 -3.52
C ALA A 42 -8.23 2.34 -4.82
N ALA A 43 -9.39 3.01 -4.79
CA ALA A 43 -10.22 3.25 -5.98
C ALA A 43 -9.52 4.15 -7.01
N ALA A 44 -8.84 5.22 -6.57
CA ALA A 44 -8.07 6.10 -7.45
C ALA A 44 -6.85 5.41 -8.08
N ARG A 45 -6.20 4.50 -7.34
CA ARG A 45 -5.06 3.73 -7.85
C ARG A 45 -5.51 2.67 -8.85
N SER A 46 -6.68 2.05 -8.66
CA SER A 46 -7.27 1.11 -9.63
C SER A 46 -7.68 1.77 -10.94
N ALA A 47 -8.19 3.01 -10.91
CA ALA A 47 -8.52 3.77 -12.12
C ALA A 47 -7.27 4.22 -12.92
N ALA A 48 -6.13 4.41 -12.25
CA ALA A 48 -4.85 4.73 -12.89
C ALA A 48 -4.10 3.49 -13.41
N THR A 49 -4.58 2.27 -13.13
CA THR A 49 -3.96 1.00 -13.51
C THR A 49 -4.79 0.20 -14.51
N GLU A 50 -5.51 0.84 -15.42
CA GLU A 50 -5.77 0.19 -16.71
C GLU A 50 -4.58 0.46 -17.61
N PRO A 51 -3.50 -0.37 -17.57
CA PRO A 51 -2.45 -0.25 -18.54
C PRO A 51 -3.10 -0.60 -19.88
N ALA A 52 -3.24 0.40 -20.75
CA ALA A 52 -3.30 0.15 -22.18
C ALA A 52 -2.20 -0.88 -22.47
N LYS A 53 -2.61 -2.10 -22.89
CA LYS A 53 -1.75 -3.28 -23.04
C LYS A 53 -0.68 -3.00 -24.09
N LYS A 54 0.36 -2.26 -23.72
CA LYS A 54 1.56 -2.09 -24.52
C LYS A 54 2.20 -3.47 -24.60
N PRO A 55 2.63 -3.95 -25.79
CA PRO A 55 3.26 -5.25 -25.90
C PRO A 55 4.55 -5.25 -25.07
N ASN A 56 4.53 -5.99 -23.96
CA ASN A 56 5.64 -6.14 -23.04
C ASN A 56 6.85 -6.79 -23.75
N LEU A 57 8.06 -6.56 -23.25
CA LEU A 57 9.30 -7.11 -23.83
C LEU A 57 9.24 -8.64 -24.05
N PHE A 58 8.63 -9.37 -23.12
CA PHE A 58 8.40 -10.82 -23.24
C PHE A 58 7.49 -11.20 -24.41
N ARG A 59 6.43 -10.42 -24.68
CA ARG A 59 5.54 -10.65 -25.82
C ARG A 59 6.29 -10.46 -27.14
N ARG A 60 7.15 -9.43 -27.21
CA ARG A 60 8.00 -9.17 -28.38
C ARG A 60 9.03 -10.29 -28.61
N LEU A 61 9.58 -10.85 -27.54
CA LEU A 61 10.52 -11.98 -27.63
C LEU A 61 9.82 -13.27 -28.10
N LEU A 62 8.62 -13.54 -27.59
CA LEU A 62 7.81 -14.69 -28.03
C LEU A 62 7.40 -14.55 -29.49
N ASP A 63 6.94 -13.38 -29.93
CA ASP A 63 6.60 -13.14 -31.33
C ASP A 63 7.82 -13.33 -32.26
N ARG A 64 9.02 -12.93 -31.80
CA ARG A 64 10.29 -13.15 -32.52
C ARG A 64 10.65 -14.64 -32.59
N ALA A 65 10.43 -15.39 -31.52
CA ALA A 65 10.70 -16.83 -31.46
C ALA A 65 9.70 -17.65 -32.27
N GLN A 66 8.45 -17.17 -32.39
CA GLN A 66 7.40 -17.79 -33.20
C GLN A 66 7.47 -17.37 -34.68
N GLN A 67 8.30 -16.39 -35.04
CA GLN A 67 8.49 -16.01 -36.41
C GLN A 67 9.29 -17.11 -37.14
N PRO A 68 8.75 -17.74 -38.20
CA PRO A 68 9.50 -18.72 -38.96
C PRO A 68 10.72 -18.03 -39.56
N LEU A 69 11.89 -18.65 -39.41
CA LEU A 69 13.11 -18.22 -40.08
C LEU A 69 12.81 -18.27 -41.59
N LYS A 70 12.55 -17.11 -42.19
CA LYS A 70 12.54 -16.98 -43.65
C LYS A 70 13.97 -17.27 -44.08
N GLY A 71 14.17 -18.48 -44.59
CA GLY A 71 15.45 -18.98 -45.07
C GLY A 71 16.08 -17.99 -46.05
N SER A 72 17.39 -17.81 -45.89
CA SER A 72 18.31 -17.44 -46.97
C SER A 72 19.20 -18.64 -47.22
#